data_AF-I0K5R2-F1
#
_entry.id   AF-I0K5R2-F1
#
_cell.length_a   1.000
_cell.length_b   1.000
_cell.length_c   1.000
_cell.angle_alpha   90.00
_cell.angle_beta   90.00
_cell.angle_gamma   90.00
#
_symmetry.space_group_name_H-M   'P 1'
#
loop_
_entity.id
_entity.type
_entity.pdbx_description
1 polymer ?
#
loop_
_entity_poly.entity_id
_entity_poly.type
_entity_poly.pdbx_seq_one_letter_code
_entity_poly.pdbx_strand_id
1 'polypeptide(L)'
;MSSLHSLRLSTAQWFLWTIGLLLFLAISYLLPHWQLSVGRSATTLTTGDMTTLSSLLYEPKPTSTTATPPTPQTATVPDSQRQLTDSQRLRAYSYIVNTYPMYPSDADTLQNWINLFNQPGALMSALKEHTFPVRSYFWLMGGWLYWEVIFWTWFGLIASLLFSVSEALRTDSKSFDQSEVWTHIAKFFYAPLCSIAIFLGLSLAITDQKVLDMVKFSPNQILVAFILGFFSGRVVDLLQRIKNVILPDGSLTPPVPLNTSANSSSTTATLALPQIETAIRQYGPLWQQAYPNVTGIAAQLKTTAGRPTGQAAIVFEVSQKPANLTVGAIPPSFTVPLANGQSIDIPTDVEEVGITRFGYREGQARRNNRLPTGVGSSVATRSTLAEPENWGTLGLRVHDSTGEYVLTCCHVLCGHLINDMPWFYDSSEHGPIDVVVPTNHDTQQIGTVVKASFNSKEDFALVRLMTPTDVDKTPLGMSIRLTDTEPQPKLHQLVNMVGAFSNVQSATISALYQEGQYEDIPNLVRPARMEGLIKTQLLSNKGDSGAAVFILDTNQKAKVIGLLIANNEVASYILPVHNYLLNNGLFLSV
;
A
#
# COMPACT_ATOMS: atom_id res chain seq x y z
N MET A 1 6.14 44.61 -6.64
CA MET A 1 6.33 43.25 -6.10
C MET A 1 7.19 42.38 -7.05
N SER A 2 8.27 42.93 -7.61
CA SER A 2 9.11 42.26 -8.62
C SER A 2 10.57 42.04 -8.20
N SER A 3 10.90 42.25 -6.91
CA SER A 3 12.27 42.17 -6.40
C SER A 3 12.51 41.09 -5.33
N LEU A 4 11.59 40.13 -5.14
CA LEU A 4 11.80 38.94 -4.31
C LEU A 4 12.39 37.76 -5.09
N HIS A 5 13.02 38.03 -6.25
CA HIS A 5 13.74 37.02 -7.00
C HIS A 5 15.13 36.78 -6.39
N SER A 6 15.38 35.50 -6.11
CA SER A 6 16.68 34.82 -6.01
C SER A 6 17.48 34.90 -4.71
N LEU A 7 16.90 34.46 -3.60
CA LEU A 7 17.66 33.62 -2.67
C LEU A 7 17.55 32.16 -3.15
N ARG A 8 18.31 31.83 -4.19
CA ARG A 8 18.44 30.43 -4.63
C ARG A 8 19.41 29.74 -3.68
N LEU A 9 18.87 29.14 -2.63
CA LEU A 9 19.65 28.26 -1.77
C LEU A 9 20.01 26.99 -2.54
N SER A 10 21.27 26.58 -2.49
CA SER A 10 21.70 25.29 -3.04
C SER A 10 21.14 24.13 -2.20
N THR A 11 21.05 22.93 -2.77
CA THR A 11 20.60 21.72 -2.04
C THR A 11 21.43 21.50 -0.77
N ALA A 12 22.74 21.77 -0.81
CA ALA A 12 23.63 21.69 0.35
C ALA A 12 23.28 22.73 1.44
N GLN A 13 22.92 23.96 1.05
CA GLN A 13 22.47 24.97 2.01
C GLN A 13 21.14 24.57 2.67
N TRP A 14 20.20 23.99 1.90
CA TRP A 14 18.96 23.44 2.44
C TRP A 14 19.20 22.30 3.44
N PHE A 15 20.13 21.40 3.13
CA PHE A 15 20.53 20.34 4.03
C PHE A 15 21.08 20.89 5.36
N LEU A 16 22.01 21.85 5.30
CA LEU A 16 22.55 22.52 6.49
C LEU A 16 21.49 23.26 7.30
N TRP A 17 20.56 23.96 6.63
CA TRP A 17 19.42 24.60 7.29
C TRP A 17 18.54 23.59 8.02
N THR A 18 18.27 22.45 7.40
CA THR A 18 17.44 21.39 7.99
C THR A 18 18.13 20.78 9.22
N ILE A 19 19.45 20.57 9.17
CA ILE A 19 20.24 20.16 10.35
C ILE A 19 20.20 21.23 11.44
N GLY A 20 20.41 22.50 11.10
CA GLY A 20 20.35 23.61 12.06
C GLY A 20 19.00 23.69 12.75
N LEU A 21 17.91 23.51 12.01
CA LEU A 21 16.56 23.45 12.54
C LEU A 21 16.35 22.25 13.47
N LEU A 22 16.86 21.07 13.11
CA LEU A 22 16.82 19.88 13.96
C LEU A 22 17.53 20.12 15.30
N LEU A 23 18.72 20.72 15.27
CA LEU A 23 19.51 21.02 16.47
C LEU A 23 18.80 22.07 17.34
N PHE A 24 18.28 23.13 16.73
CA PHE A 24 17.50 24.14 17.44
C PHE A 24 16.29 23.51 18.13
N LEU A 25 15.54 22.67 17.40
CA LEU A 25 14.37 21.99 17.94
C LEU A 25 14.77 21.08 19.11
N ALA A 26 15.82 20.27 18.97
CA ALA A 26 16.32 19.40 20.03
C ALA A 26 16.73 20.19 21.29
N ILE A 27 17.44 21.31 21.14
CA ILE A 27 17.83 22.17 22.27
C ILE A 27 16.59 22.79 22.93
N SER A 28 15.63 23.27 22.13
CA SER A 28 14.39 23.88 22.63
C SER A 28 13.52 22.91 23.43
N TYR A 29 13.69 21.60 23.22
CA TYR A 29 13.01 20.55 23.96
C TYR A 29 13.81 20.07 25.17
N LEU A 30 15.13 19.90 25.03
CA LEU A 30 15.99 19.46 26.12
C LEU A 30 16.11 20.52 27.23
N LEU A 31 16.10 21.81 26.90
CA LEU A 31 16.25 22.87 27.89
C LEU A 31 15.06 22.92 28.88
N PRO A 32 13.78 22.90 28.46
CA PRO A 32 12.67 22.79 29.39
C PRO A 32 12.61 21.44 30.07
N HIS A 33 12.98 20.32 29.42
CA HIS A 33 13.08 19.02 30.09
C HIS A 33 14.10 19.02 31.23
N TRP A 34 15.23 19.69 31.02
CA TRP A 34 16.25 19.84 32.04
C TRP A 34 15.80 20.75 33.19
N GLN A 35 15.16 21.89 32.88
CA GLN A 35 14.70 22.85 33.90
C GLN A 35 13.47 22.38 34.67
N LEU A 36 12.52 21.74 33.98
CA LEU A 36 11.25 21.33 34.55
C LEU A 36 11.28 19.92 35.13
N SER A 37 12.29 19.09 34.78
CA SER A 37 12.69 17.76 35.30
C SER A 37 11.60 16.76 35.75
N VAL A 38 10.34 17.03 35.44
CA VAL A 38 9.18 16.39 36.06
C VAL A 38 8.19 15.99 34.97
N GLY A 39 8.60 15.02 34.15
CA GLY A 39 7.65 14.29 33.29
C GLY A 39 6.69 13.46 34.14
N ARG A 40 5.44 13.41 33.72
CA ARG A 40 4.39 12.60 34.37
C ARG A 40 3.74 11.71 33.32
N SER A 41 3.46 10.47 33.68
CA SER A 41 2.66 9.53 32.89
C SER A 41 1.51 9.00 33.72
N ALA A 42 0.41 8.64 33.09
CA ALA A 42 -0.65 7.88 33.75
C ALA A 42 -0.33 6.38 33.65
N THR A 43 -0.54 5.63 34.73
CA THR A 43 -0.51 4.17 34.72
C THR A 43 -1.69 3.60 35.48
N THR A 44 -2.11 2.38 35.15
CA THR A 44 -3.10 1.61 35.91
C THR A 44 -2.45 0.37 36.50
N LEU A 45 -2.98 -0.11 37.62
CA LEU A 45 -2.53 -1.34 38.23
C LEU A 45 -2.70 -2.52 37.27
N THR A 46 -1.68 -3.36 37.18
CA THR A 46 -1.73 -4.59 36.40
C THR A 46 -2.57 -5.64 37.13
N THR A 47 -2.98 -6.70 36.42
CA THR A 47 -3.67 -7.85 37.04
C THR A 47 -2.83 -8.50 38.15
N GLY A 48 -1.50 -8.50 38.01
CA GLY A 48 -0.58 -8.98 39.04
C GLY A 48 -0.57 -8.09 40.29
N ASP A 49 -0.58 -6.78 40.11
CA ASP A 49 -0.66 -5.83 41.23
C ASP A 49 -1.98 -5.96 41.98
N MET A 50 -3.08 -6.13 41.25
CA MET A 50 -4.41 -6.35 41.84
C MET A 50 -4.48 -7.64 42.66
N THR A 51 -3.79 -8.69 42.21
CA THR A 51 -3.69 -9.96 42.96
C THR A 51 -2.89 -9.75 44.25
N THR A 52 -1.77 -9.04 44.17
CA THR A 52 -0.92 -8.73 45.32
C THR A 52 -1.67 -7.87 46.34
N LEU A 53 -2.32 -6.80 45.90
CA LEU A 53 -3.15 -5.92 46.73
C LEU A 53 -4.31 -6.69 47.37
N SER A 54 -4.97 -7.60 46.64
CA SER A 54 -5.99 -8.46 47.23
C SER A 54 -5.42 -9.27 48.40
N SER A 55 -4.26 -9.89 48.23
CA SER A 55 -3.64 -10.64 49.34
C SER A 55 -3.36 -9.76 50.56
N LEU A 56 -2.83 -8.55 50.36
CA LEU A 56 -2.55 -7.59 51.44
C LEU A 56 -3.82 -7.10 52.16
N LEU A 57 -4.93 -6.93 51.44
CA LEU A 57 -6.18 -6.41 51.99
C LEU A 57 -7.06 -7.49 52.63
N TYR A 58 -6.97 -8.74 52.18
CA TYR A 58 -7.80 -9.85 52.69
C TYR A 58 -7.06 -10.80 53.65
N GLU A 59 -5.75 -10.63 53.85
CA GLU A 59 -4.96 -11.46 54.77
C GLU A 59 -5.66 -11.62 56.13
N PRO A 60 -5.91 -12.85 56.61
CA PRO A 60 -6.55 -13.06 57.90
C PRO A 60 -5.65 -12.47 59.00
N LYS A 61 -6.26 -11.78 59.97
CA LYS A 61 -5.53 -11.25 61.13
C LYS A 61 -4.75 -12.43 61.73
N PRO A 62 -3.41 -12.35 61.90
CA PRO A 62 -2.64 -13.46 62.44
C PRO A 62 -3.25 -13.82 63.78
N THR A 63 -3.82 -15.03 63.85
CA THR A 63 -4.45 -15.54 65.05
C THR A 63 -3.33 -15.64 66.08
N SER A 64 -3.31 -14.72 67.04
CA SER A 64 -2.36 -14.76 68.14
C SER A 64 -2.49 -16.12 68.80
N THR A 65 -1.45 -16.95 68.64
CA THR A 65 -1.35 -18.31 69.15
C THR A 65 -1.22 -18.28 70.66
N THR A 66 -2.29 -17.92 71.35
CA THR A 66 -2.46 -18.18 72.78
C THR A 66 -3.42 -19.35 72.87
N ALA A 67 -2.85 -20.54 73.08
CA ALA A 67 -3.56 -21.81 73.16
C ALA A 67 -4.68 -21.73 74.22
N THR A 68 -5.91 -21.53 73.76
CA THR A 68 -7.12 -21.58 74.59
C THR A 68 -8.12 -22.51 73.89
N PRO A 69 -8.89 -23.34 74.61
CA PRO A 69 -9.63 -24.47 74.03
C PRO A 69 -10.70 -24.05 73.02
N PRO A 70 -11.11 -24.95 72.10
CA PRO A 70 -11.98 -24.63 70.98
C PRO A 70 -13.37 -24.17 71.47
N THR A 71 -13.66 -22.89 71.28
CA THR A 71 -15.00 -22.31 71.47
C THR A 71 -15.75 -22.39 70.12
N PRO A 72 -17.10 -22.52 70.09
CA PRO A 72 -17.85 -22.92 68.90
C PRO A 72 -17.63 -21.97 67.71
N GLN A 73 -17.59 -22.55 66.51
CA GLN A 73 -17.41 -21.86 65.23
C GLN A 73 -18.42 -20.70 65.08
N THR A 74 -17.98 -19.49 65.41
CA THR A 74 -18.69 -18.25 65.08
C THR A 74 -18.73 -18.11 63.56
N ALA A 75 -19.93 -17.96 63.00
CA ALA A 75 -20.17 -17.81 61.57
C ALA A 75 -19.18 -16.82 60.95
N THR A 76 -18.51 -17.24 59.87
CA THR A 76 -17.61 -16.41 59.07
C THR A 76 -18.38 -15.19 58.57
N VAL A 77 -18.03 -14.01 59.08
CA VAL A 77 -18.55 -12.74 58.57
C VAL A 77 -18.26 -12.68 57.08
N PRO A 78 -19.27 -12.46 56.21
CA PRO A 78 -19.05 -12.34 54.77
C PRO A 78 -18.01 -11.26 54.46
N ASP A 79 -17.09 -11.52 53.54
CA ASP A 79 -15.99 -10.61 53.19
C ASP A 79 -16.45 -9.19 52.81
N SER A 80 -17.70 -9.05 52.32
CA SER A 80 -18.33 -7.78 51.99
C SER A 80 -18.63 -6.87 53.20
N GLN A 81 -18.58 -7.39 54.43
CA GLN A 81 -18.84 -6.64 55.66
C GLN A 81 -17.57 -6.33 56.46
N ARG A 82 -16.41 -6.83 56.04
CA ARG A 82 -15.13 -6.62 56.72
C ARG A 82 -14.68 -5.15 56.58
N GLN A 83 -14.35 -4.51 57.70
CA GLN A 83 -13.76 -3.15 57.68
C GLN A 83 -12.24 -3.21 57.44
N LEU A 84 -11.73 -2.26 56.65
CA LEU A 84 -10.29 -2.05 56.41
C LEU A 84 -9.61 -1.51 57.67
N THR A 85 -8.54 -2.18 58.11
CA THR A 85 -7.69 -1.65 59.19
C THR A 85 -6.67 -0.64 58.66
N ASP A 86 -6.20 0.29 59.50
CA ASP A 86 -5.16 1.25 59.13
C ASP A 86 -3.88 0.57 58.63
N SER A 87 -3.53 -0.57 59.24
CA SER A 87 -2.38 -1.38 58.82
C SER A 87 -2.54 -2.01 57.43
N GLN A 88 -3.77 -2.31 56.99
CA GLN A 88 -4.04 -2.81 55.65
C GLN A 88 -3.95 -1.66 54.62
N ARG A 89 -4.50 -0.49 54.96
CA ARG A 89 -4.40 0.72 54.13
C ARG A 89 -2.94 1.15 53.93
N LEU A 90 -2.16 1.17 55.02
CA LEU A 90 -0.75 1.51 54.96
C LEU A 90 0.04 0.53 54.11
N ARG A 91 -0.21 -0.78 54.22
CA ARG A 91 0.44 -1.79 53.39
C ARG A 91 0.11 -1.65 51.91
N ALA A 92 -1.16 -1.40 51.57
CA ALA A 92 -1.58 -1.14 50.20
C ALA A 92 -0.93 0.14 49.63
N TYR A 93 -0.94 1.22 50.41
CA TYR A 93 -0.28 2.48 50.06
C TYR A 93 1.22 2.30 49.83
N SER A 94 1.93 1.68 50.77
CA SER A 94 3.37 1.41 50.65
C SER A 94 3.70 0.53 49.46
N TYR A 95 2.87 -0.49 49.17
CA TYR A 95 3.04 -1.31 47.97
C TYR A 95 2.96 -0.45 46.70
N ILE A 96 1.91 0.36 46.57
CA ILE A 96 1.70 1.18 45.36
C ILE A 96 2.84 2.20 45.18
N VAL A 97 3.22 2.94 46.22
CA VAL A 97 4.29 3.96 46.13
C VAL A 97 5.67 3.35 45.89
N ASN A 98 5.92 2.13 46.38
CA ASN A 98 7.20 1.44 46.13
C ASN A 98 7.26 0.83 44.72
N THR A 99 6.14 0.34 44.20
CA THR A 99 6.07 -0.23 42.84
C THR A 99 6.07 0.85 41.77
N TYR A 100 5.44 2.00 42.04
CA TYR A 100 5.24 3.07 41.08
C TYR A 100 5.94 4.35 41.56
N PRO A 101 6.98 4.85 40.86
CA PRO A 101 7.68 6.05 41.30
C PRO A 101 6.76 7.26 41.18
N MET A 102 6.27 7.80 42.29
CA MET A 102 5.37 8.96 42.33
C MET A 102 6.09 10.22 42.84
N TYR A 103 5.50 11.40 42.61
CA TYR A 103 5.91 12.61 43.33
C TYR A 103 5.35 12.59 44.75
N PRO A 104 6.05 13.17 45.74
CA PRO A 104 5.55 13.22 47.12
C PRO A 104 4.13 13.79 47.23
N SER A 105 3.83 14.88 46.50
CA SER A 105 2.49 15.48 46.49
C SER A 105 1.39 14.53 45.99
N ASP A 106 1.71 13.70 45.00
CA ASP A 106 0.76 12.76 44.41
C ASP A 106 0.59 11.54 45.32
N ALA A 107 1.67 11.12 45.99
CA ALA A 107 1.64 10.06 47.00
C ALA A 107 0.78 10.49 48.22
N ASP A 108 0.94 11.72 48.71
CA ASP A 108 0.11 12.26 49.79
C ASP A 108 -1.38 12.29 49.40
N THR A 109 -1.67 12.68 48.15
CA THR A 109 -3.03 12.68 47.60
C THR A 109 -3.60 11.26 47.54
N LEU A 110 -2.81 10.29 47.08
CA LEU A 110 -3.20 8.88 47.05
C LEU A 110 -3.48 8.34 48.45
N GLN A 111 -2.66 8.68 49.45
CA GLN A 111 -2.86 8.24 50.82
C GLN A 111 -4.20 8.75 51.36
N ASN A 112 -4.49 10.04 51.18
CA ASN A 112 -5.75 10.64 51.57
C ASN A 112 -6.94 9.98 50.86
N TRP A 113 -6.78 9.66 49.57
CA TRP A 113 -7.81 8.99 48.79
C TRP A 113 -8.07 7.54 49.25
N ILE A 114 -7.03 6.75 49.53
CA ILE A 114 -7.17 5.40 50.10
C ILE A 114 -7.89 5.45 51.47
N ASN A 115 -7.66 6.50 52.24
CA ASN A 115 -8.31 6.70 53.55
C ASN A 115 -9.83 6.93 53.46
N LEU A 116 -10.39 7.22 52.27
CA LEU A 116 -11.84 7.35 52.08
C LEU A 116 -12.61 6.02 52.07
N PHE A 117 -11.93 4.87 51.88
CA PHE A 117 -12.60 3.58 51.67
C PHE A 117 -12.60 2.68 52.91
N ASN A 118 -13.78 2.39 53.46
CA ASN A 118 -13.88 1.58 54.67
C ASN A 118 -13.95 0.06 54.45
N GLN A 119 -14.14 -0.38 53.20
CA GLN A 119 -14.27 -1.80 52.84
C GLN A 119 -13.23 -2.22 51.78
N PRO A 120 -12.61 -3.41 51.90
CA PRO A 120 -11.62 -3.91 50.94
C PRO A 120 -12.15 -4.00 49.50
N GLY A 121 -13.38 -4.48 49.32
CA GLY A 121 -13.99 -4.63 47.99
C GLY A 121 -14.19 -3.28 47.29
N ALA A 122 -14.65 -2.27 48.03
CA ALA A 122 -14.83 -0.91 47.50
C ALA A 122 -13.49 -0.27 47.10
N LEU A 123 -12.46 -0.42 47.94
CA LEU A 123 -11.12 0.05 47.63
C LEU A 123 -10.55 -0.65 46.39
N MET A 124 -10.68 -1.98 46.29
CA MET A 124 -10.21 -2.74 45.14
C MET A 124 -10.91 -2.35 43.83
N SER A 125 -12.23 -2.16 43.87
CA SER A 125 -12.97 -1.68 42.70
C SER A 125 -12.49 -0.29 42.27
N ALA A 126 -12.29 0.62 43.23
CA ALA A 126 -11.80 1.96 42.95
C ALA A 126 -10.35 1.94 42.42
N LEU A 127 -9.46 1.15 43.02
CA LEU A 127 -8.06 1.00 42.59
C LEU A 127 -7.95 0.45 41.16
N LYS A 128 -8.88 -0.42 40.75
CA LYS A 128 -8.93 -0.98 39.38
C LYS A 128 -9.17 0.11 38.34
N GLU A 129 -9.98 1.11 38.68
CA GLU A 129 -10.37 2.19 37.78
C GLU A 129 -9.46 3.41 37.89
N HIS A 130 -8.73 3.54 39.00
CA HIS A 130 -7.86 4.67 39.27
C HIS A 130 -6.60 4.68 38.38
N THR A 131 -6.29 5.84 37.83
CA THR A 131 -5.06 6.11 37.08
C THR A 131 -4.08 6.88 37.95
N PHE A 132 -2.89 6.32 38.15
CA PHE A 132 -1.87 6.88 39.00
C PHE A 132 -0.92 7.78 38.18
N PRO A 133 -0.66 9.02 38.62
CA PRO A 133 0.42 9.82 38.07
C PRO A 133 1.77 9.24 38.54
N VAL A 134 2.57 8.80 37.60
CA VAL A 134 3.93 8.29 37.86
C VAL A 134 4.97 9.16 37.18
N ARG A 135 6.17 9.21 37.76
CA ARG A 135 7.32 9.87 37.18
C ARG A 135 7.64 9.25 35.82
N SER A 136 7.83 10.12 34.84
CA SER A 136 8.19 9.76 33.47
C SER A 136 9.27 10.70 32.98
N TYR A 137 10.01 10.28 31.96
CA TYR A 137 10.87 11.20 31.23
C TYR A 137 10.06 12.15 30.35
N PHE A 138 8.90 11.71 29.86
CA PHE A 138 8.04 12.46 28.94
C PHE A 138 6.87 13.16 29.66
N TRP A 139 6.39 14.27 29.12
CA TRP A 139 5.21 14.95 29.63
C TRP A 139 3.91 14.35 29.10
N LEU A 140 3.56 13.14 29.53
CA LEU A 140 2.39 12.38 29.04
C LEU A 140 1.08 12.67 29.80
N MET A 141 1.04 13.71 30.63
CA MET A 141 -0.13 14.05 31.44
C MET A 141 -0.38 15.57 31.43
N GLY A 142 -1.65 15.96 31.35
CA GLY A 142 -2.08 17.36 31.34
C GLY A 142 -1.77 18.11 30.05
N GLY A 143 -1.74 19.45 30.11
CA GLY A 143 -1.53 20.31 28.93
C GLY A 143 -0.16 20.14 28.26
N TRP A 144 0.85 19.71 29.00
CA TRP A 144 2.21 19.49 28.48
C TRP A 144 2.29 18.34 27.47
N LEU A 145 1.31 17.45 27.44
CA LEU A 145 1.22 16.40 26.43
C LEU A 145 1.07 16.98 25.02
N TYR A 146 0.28 18.03 24.84
CA TYR A 146 0.11 18.62 23.51
C TYR A 146 1.45 19.16 23.00
N TRP A 147 2.32 19.60 23.91
CA TRP A 147 3.67 19.99 23.57
C TRP A 147 4.53 18.81 23.09
N GLU A 148 4.44 17.64 23.74
CA GLU A 148 5.07 16.39 23.25
C GLU A 148 4.58 16.03 21.85
N VAL A 149 3.26 16.05 21.61
CA VAL A 149 2.69 15.72 20.29
C VAL A 149 3.19 16.69 19.21
N ILE A 150 3.20 18.00 19.49
CA ILE A 150 3.69 19.02 18.56
C ILE A 150 5.17 18.78 18.26
N PHE A 151 5.98 18.63 19.31
CA PHE A 151 7.43 18.45 19.19
C PHE A 151 7.77 17.22 18.36
N TRP A 152 7.18 16.06 18.68
CA TRP A 152 7.48 14.81 17.98
C TRP A 152 6.94 14.81 16.55
N THR A 153 5.84 15.53 16.27
CA THR A 153 5.37 15.77 14.91
C THR A 153 6.38 16.61 14.11
N TRP A 154 6.91 17.70 14.69
CA TRP A 154 7.96 18.49 14.03
C TRP A 154 9.24 17.68 13.83
N PHE A 155 9.64 16.87 14.80
CA PHE A 155 10.81 16.02 14.68
C PHE A 155 10.66 15.01 13.53
N GLY A 156 9.51 14.35 13.42
CA GLY A 156 9.19 13.47 12.29
C GLY A 156 9.19 14.18 10.94
N LEU A 157 8.62 15.40 10.88
CA LEU A 157 8.63 16.23 9.68
C LEU A 157 10.07 16.55 9.24
N ILE A 158 10.92 17.00 10.17
CA ILE A 158 12.33 17.34 9.87
C ILE A 158 13.10 16.09 9.41
N ALA A 159 12.86 14.93 10.02
CA ALA A 159 13.48 13.67 9.59
C ALA A 159 13.08 13.29 8.15
N SER A 160 11.81 13.48 7.79
CA SER A 160 11.31 13.27 6.42
C SER A 160 11.94 14.22 5.41
N LEU A 161 12.14 15.50 5.79
CA LEU A 161 12.87 16.48 4.99
C LEU A 161 14.34 16.08 4.80
N LEU A 162 15.03 15.69 5.87
CA LEU A 162 16.41 15.22 5.80
C LEU A 162 16.55 14.02 4.86
N PHE A 163 15.67 13.03 4.99
CA PHE A 163 15.65 11.87 4.10
C PHE A 163 15.48 12.27 2.63
N SER A 164 14.50 13.14 2.35
CA SER A 164 14.20 13.60 0.99
C SER A 164 15.37 14.38 0.37
N VAL A 165 15.98 15.30 1.13
CA VAL A 165 17.13 16.09 0.68
C VAL A 165 18.36 15.20 0.50
N SER A 166 18.59 14.23 1.39
CA SER A 166 19.70 13.27 1.25
C SER A 166 19.57 12.38 0.01
N GLU A 167 18.37 11.89 -0.30
CA GLU A 167 18.13 11.13 -1.54
C GLU A 167 18.32 11.99 -2.80
N ALA A 168 17.88 13.25 -2.77
CA ALA A 168 18.14 14.19 -3.87
C ALA A 168 19.65 14.42 -4.09
N LEU A 169 20.41 14.59 -3.00
CA LEU A 169 21.88 14.70 -3.06
C LEU A 169 22.54 13.41 -3.57
N ARG A 170 22.04 12.23 -3.19
CA ARG A 170 22.59 10.93 -3.60
C ARG A 170 22.39 10.64 -5.09
N THR A 171 21.27 11.07 -5.66
CA THR A 171 20.88 10.73 -7.03
C THR A 171 21.45 11.65 -8.09
N ASP A 172 22.17 12.71 -7.69
CA ASP A 172 22.64 13.81 -8.55
C ASP A 172 21.50 14.37 -9.44
N SER A 173 20.25 14.19 -8.99
CA SER A 173 19.07 14.66 -9.70
C SER A 173 19.09 16.18 -9.66
N LYS A 174 19.08 16.78 -10.85
CA LYS A 174 19.18 18.24 -10.99
C LYS A 174 18.01 18.88 -10.24
N SER A 175 18.39 19.58 -9.17
CA SER A 175 17.61 20.51 -8.33
C SER A 175 16.45 19.92 -7.52
N PHE A 176 16.61 19.97 -6.19
CA PHE A 176 15.50 20.12 -5.25
C PHE A 176 14.56 21.22 -5.77
N ASP A 177 13.29 20.87 -6.03
CA ASP A 177 12.35 21.82 -6.60
C ASP A 177 12.07 22.94 -5.59
N GLN A 178 12.52 24.15 -5.93
CA GLN A 178 12.32 25.32 -5.09
C GLN A 178 10.84 25.68 -4.94
N SER A 179 9.98 25.20 -5.84
CA SER A 179 8.53 25.38 -5.74
C SER A 179 7.96 24.65 -4.50
N GLU A 180 8.58 23.55 -4.07
CA GLU A 180 8.13 22.75 -2.93
C GLU A 180 8.53 23.35 -1.56
N VAL A 181 9.43 24.33 -1.54
CA VAL A 181 9.86 25.01 -0.29
C VAL A 181 8.66 25.54 0.49
N TRP A 182 7.74 26.22 -0.19
CA TRP A 182 6.55 26.78 0.45
C TRP A 182 5.64 25.69 0.97
N THR A 183 5.54 24.58 0.25
CA THR A 183 4.81 23.39 0.69
C THR A 183 5.43 22.84 1.98
N HIS A 184 6.75 22.73 2.06
CA HIS A 184 7.47 22.28 3.25
C HIS A 184 7.31 23.22 4.45
N ILE A 185 7.41 24.54 4.23
CA ILE A 185 7.15 25.55 5.26
C ILE A 185 5.72 25.42 5.78
N ALA A 186 4.73 25.26 4.89
CA ALA A 186 3.35 25.06 5.30
C ALA A 186 3.18 23.82 6.21
N LYS A 187 3.91 22.72 5.96
CA LYS A 187 3.86 21.50 6.78
C LYS A 187 4.25 21.75 8.22
N PHE A 188 5.17 22.68 8.50
CA PHE A 188 5.53 23.03 9.88
C PHE A 188 4.35 23.61 10.67
N PHE A 189 3.40 24.25 10.00
CA PHE A 189 2.22 24.80 10.67
C PHE A 189 1.08 23.80 10.72
N TYR A 190 0.73 23.20 9.58
CA TYR A 190 -0.48 22.37 9.53
C TYR A 190 -0.27 20.97 10.12
N ALA A 191 0.93 20.38 10.04
CA ALA A 191 1.13 18.99 10.49
C ALA A 191 0.91 18.82 12.00
N PRO A 192 1.47 19.65 12.91
CA PRO A 192 1.17 19.57 14.33
C PRO A 192 -0.30 19.78 14.66
N LEU A 193 -0.97 20.71 13.96
CA LEU A 193 -2.40 20.97 14.12
C LEU A 193 -3.23 19.75 13.71
N CYS A 194 -2.88 19.11 12.59
CA CYS A 194 -3.51 17.87 12.12
C CYS A 194 -3.28 16.73 13.12
N SER A 195 -2.05 16.57 13.64
CA SER A 195 -1.76 15.58 14.68
C SER A 195 -2.63 15.80 15.91
N ILE A 196 -2.71 17.03 16.44
CA ILE A 196 -3.58 17.36 17.57
C ILE A 196 -5.04 17.03 17.26
N ALA A 197 -5.55 17.43 16.09
CA ALA A 197 -6.93 17.15 15.70
C ALA A 197 -7.21 15.64 15.65
N ILE A 198 -6.28 14.85 15.12
CA ILE A 198 -6.39 13.38 15.10
C ILE A 198 -6.36 12.80 16.51
N PHE A 199 -5.44 13.26 17.37
CA PHE A 199 -5.36 12.81 18.75
C PHE A 199 -6.61 13.12 19.55
N LEU A 200 -7.14 14.34 19.42
CA LEU A 200 -8.40 14.75 20.06
C LEU A 200 -9.58 13.95 19.49
N GLY A 201 -9.64 13.76 18.17
CA GLY A 201 -10.68 12.98 17.51
C GLY A 201 -10.69 11.52 17.93
N LEU A 202 -9.52 10.88 17.99
CA LEU A 202 -9.38 9.50 18.48
C LEU A 202 -9.75 9.39 19.96
N SER A 203 -9.31 10.35 20.78
CA SER A 203 -9.67 10.39 22.18
C SER A 203 -11.18 10.51 22.39
N LEU A 204 -11.84 11.38 21.61
CA LEU A 204 -13.30 11.56 21.62
C LEU A 204 -14.03 10.30 21.17
N ALA A 205 -13.50 9.59 20.17
CA ALA A 205 -14.14 8.41 19.60
C ALA A 205 -13.99 7.15 20.47
N ILE A 206 -12.87 7.01 21.18
CA ILE A 206 -12.54 5.80 21.96
C ILE A 206 -13.07 5.89 23.40
N THR A 207 -13.22 7.11 23.93
CA THR A 207 -13.50 7.32 25.36
C THR A 207 -14.80 8.11 25.55
N ASP A 208 -15.79 7.50 26.21
CA ASP A 208 -17.02 8.18 26.66
C ASP A 208 -16.78 9.19 27.81
N GLN A 209 -15.53 9.46 28.17
CA GLN A 209 -15.15 10.36 29.27
C GLN A 209 -14.81 11.79 28.78
N LYS A 210 -14.97 12.78 29.67
CA LYS A 210 -14.61 14.18 29.39
C LYS A 210 -13.13 14.26 28.97
N VAL A 211 -12.91 14.71 27.73
CA VAL A 211 -11.65 14.63 26.96
C VAL A 211 -10.45 15.31 27.60
N LEU A 212 -10.65 16.24 28.53
CA LEU A 212 -9.57 17.06 29.06
C LEU A 212 -8.78 16.39 30.20
N ASP A 213 -9.35 15.41 30.92
CA ASP A 213 -8.76 14.99 32.21
C ASP A 213 -8.29 13.52 32.30
N MET A 214 -8.70 12.59 31.43
CA MET A 214 -8.42 11.15 31.65
C MET A 214 -8.11 10.31 30.41
N VAL A 215 -7.44 10.89 29.42
CA VAL A 215 -6.98 10.08 28.30
C VAL A 215 -5.72 9.33 28.73
N LYS A 216 -5.78 8.00 28.71
CA LYS A 216 -4.64 7.13 29.08
C LYS A 216 -3.61 7.20 27.97
N PHE A 217 -2.68 8.14 28.10
CA PHE A 217 -1.63 8.34 27.11
C PHE A 217 -0.45 7.39 27.35
N SER A 218 -0.06 6.67 26.29
CA SER A 218 1.00 5.66 26.25
C SER A 218 2.21 6.23 25.49
N PRO A 219 3.45 5.80 25.81
CA PRO A 219 4.64 6.13 25.00
C PRO A 219 4.46 5.88 23.49
N ASN A 220 3.57 4.97 23.10
CA ASN A 220 3.22 4.72 21.70
C ASN A 220 2.70 5.96 20.95
N GLN A 221 2.19 6.96 21.65
CA GLN A 221 1.62 8.15 21.01
C GLN A 221 2.69 9.14 20.58
N ILE A 222 3.83 9.17 21.27
CA ILE A 222 5.03 9.86 20.78
C ILE A 222 5.44 9.27 19.43
N LEU A 223 5.47 7.93 19.33
CA LEU A 223 5.75 7.24 18.07
C LEU A 223 4.72 7.57 16.99
N VAL A 224 3.43 7.58 17.32
CA VAL A 224 2.37 7.97 16.37
C VAL A 224 2.53 9.42 15.93
N ALA A 225 2.78 10.37 16.84
CA ALA A 225 3.01 11.77 16.50
C ALA A 225 4.22 11.92 15.55
N PHE A 226 5.31 11.20 15.81
CA PHE A 226 6.46 11.13 14.91
C PHE A 226 6.08 10.62 13.53
N ILE A 227 5.35 9.51 13.42
CA ILE A 227 4.89 8.93 12.16
C ILE A 227 3.99 9.91 11.40
N LEU A 228 3.06 10.58 12.09
CA LEU A 228 2.18 11.60 11.50
C LEU A 228 2.97 12.79 10.94
N GLY A 229 4.03 13.21 11.63
CA GLY A 229 4.97 14.21 11.13
C GLY A 229 5.74 13.75 9.90
N PHE A 230 6.31 12.54 9.97
CA PHE A 230 7.13 11.95 8.92
C PHE A 230 6.35 11.75 7.62
N PHE A 231 5.09 11.33 7.71
CA PHE A 231 4.18 11.12 6.59
C PHE A 231 3.11 12.22 6.45
N SER A 232 3.43 13.45 6.84
CA SER A 232 2.46 14.58 6.89
C SER A 232 1.67 14.83 5.60
N GLY A 233 2.21 14.53 4.42
CA GLY A 233 1.45 14.58 3.16
C GLY A 233 0.28 13.58 3.14
N ARG A 234 0.55 12.32 3.49
CA ARG A 234 -0.47 11.26 3.55
C ARG A 234 -1.51 11.50 4.66
N VAL A 235 -1.13 12.19 5.73
CA VAL A 235 -2.05 12.57 6.81
C VAL A 235 -3.13 13.54 6.29
N VAL A 236 -2.76 14.49 5.44
CA VAL A 236 -3.74 15.39 4.81
C VAL A 236 -4.69 14.60 3.91
N ASP A 237 -4.17 13.68 3.10
CA ASP A 237 -5.00 12.81 2.27
C ASP A 237 -5.96 11.96 3.11
N LEU A 238 -5.50 11.45 4.26
CA LEU A 238 -6.33 10.73 5.21
C LEU A 238 -7.45 11.62 5.76
N LEU A 239 -7.14 12.85 6.18
CA LEU A 239 -8.14 13.80 6.67
C LEU A 239 -9.13 14.19 5.58
N GLN A 240 -8.70 14.33 4.33
CA GLN A 240 -9.60 14.55 3.19
C GLN A 240 -10.52 13.35 2.98
N ARG A 241 -10.01 12.12 3.07
CA ARG A 241 -10.83 10.91 2.98
C ARG A 241 -11.85 10.84 4.10
N ILE A 242 -11.45 11.12 5.35
CA ILE A 242 -12.35 11.17 6.50
C ILE A 242 -13.40 12.28 6.33
N LYS A 243 -12.99 13.49 5.90
CA LYS A 243 -13.90 14.59 5.57
C LYS A 243 -14.94 14.13 4.56
N ASN A 244 -14.52 13.49 3.47
CA ASN A 244 -15.42 13.05 2.39
C ASN A 244 -16.38 11.94 2.84
N VAL A 245 -16.05 11.18 3.89
CA VAL A 245 -16.91 10.17 4.49
C VAL A 245 -17.92 10.79 5.46
N ILE A 246 -17.49 11.73 6.32
CA ILE A 246 -18.32 12.35 7.36
C ILE A 246 -19.22 13.45 6.76
N LEU A 247 -18.65 14.25 5.87
CA LEU A 247 -19.29 15.36 5.17
C LEU A 247 -19.26 15.05 3.68
N PRO A 248 -20.08 14.09 3.21
CA PRO A 248 -20.25 13.91 1.77
C PRO A 248 -20.69 15.26 1.19
N ASP A 249 -19.91 15.84 0.29
CA ASP A 249 -20.18 17.17 -0.26
C ASP A 249 -21.62 17.22 -0.79
N GLY A 250 -22.49 17.97 -0.11
CA GLY A 250 -23.89 18.18 -0.49
C GLY A 250 -24.07 18.98 -1.79
N SER A 251 -22.98 19.37 -2.45
CA SER A 251 -22.98 19.84 -3.85
C SER A 251 -23.09 18.71 -4.86
N LEU A 252 -23.12 17.45 -4.40
CA LEU A 252 -23.87 16.41 -5.07
C LEU A 252 -25.37 16.66 -4.85
N THR A 253 -25.91 17.72 -5.46
CA THR A 253 -27.17 17.49 -6.16
C THR A 253 -26.85 16.41 -7.20
N PRO A 254 -27.29 15.15 -7.04
CA PRO A 254 -27.52 14.34 -8.23
C PRO A 254 -28.37 15.22 -9.16
N PRO A 255 -28.13 15.25 -10.48
CA PRO A 255 -29.10 15.86 -11.37
C PRO A 255 -30.45 15.25 -11.00
N VAL A 256 -31.34 16.10 -10.48
CA VAL A 256 -32.74 15.77 -10.31
C VAL A 256 -33.15 15.20 -11.66
N PRO A 257 -33.67 13.96 -11.74
CA PRO A 257 -34.19 13.47 -13.00
C PRO A 257 -35.26 14.47 -13.41
N LEU A 258 -34.95 15.26 -14.45
CA LEU A 258 -35.93 16.12 -15.06
C LEU A 258 -36.96 15.14 -15.62
N ASN A 259 -38.07 15.00 -14.88
CA ASN A 259 -39.30 14.41 -15.36
C ASN A 259 -39.81 15.29 -16.51
N THR A 260 -39.16 15.18 -17.66
CA THR A 260 -39.77 15.48 -18.94
C THR A 260 -40.50 14.22 -19.33
N SER A 261 -41.81 14.28 -19.14
CA SER A 261 -42.80 13.35 -19.64
C SER A 261 -42.53 13.03 -21.12
N ALA A 262 -41.99 11.85 -21.38
CA ALA A 262 -42.18 11.13 -22.63
C ALA A 262 -42.09 9.64 -22.34
N ASN A 263 -43.24 8.98 -22.46
CA ASN A 263 -43.41 7.55 -22.31
C ASN A 263 -42.48 6.78 -23.24
N SER A 264 -41.42 6.18 -22.71
CA SER A 264 -40.82 4.96 -23.26
C SER A 264 -40.24 4.16 -22.10
N SER A 265 -40.97 3.14 -21.69
CA SER A 265 -40.53 2.09 -20.78
C SER A 265 -39.39 1.28 -21.41
N SER A 266 -38.19 1.85 -21.49
CA SER A 266 -36.97 1.05 -21.62
C SER A 266 -36.50 0.72 -20.21
N THR A 267 -36.81 -0.50 -19.77
CA THR A 267 -36.04 -1.16 -18.71
C THR A 267 -34.58 -1.09 -19.12
N THR A 268 -33.81 -0.18 -18.53
CA THR A 268 -32.37 -0.07 -18.70
C THR A 268 -31.75 -1.34 -18.13
N ALA A 269 -31.76 -2.41 -18.91
CA ALA A 269 -31.10 -3.65 -18.56
C ALA A 269 -29.64 -3.28 -18.28
N THR A 270 -29.18 -3.57 -17.06
CA THR A 270 -27.78 -3.37 -16.67
C THR A 270 -26.92 -4.11 -17.69
N LEU A 271 -26.25 -3.34 -18.56
CA LEU A 271 -25.50 -3.87 -19.68
C LEU A 271 -24.33 -4.69 -19.14
N ALA A 272 -24.22 -5.95 -19.54
CA ALA A 272 -23.22 -6.84 -18.99
C ALA A 272 -21.87 -6.58 -19.65
N LEU A 273 -20.79 -6.50 -18.86
CA LEU A 273 -19.41 -6.31 -19.35
C LEU A 273 -19.05 -7.23 -20.55
N PRO A 274 -19.41 -8.53 -20.57
CA PRO A 274 -19.11 -9.40 -21.72
C PRO A 274 -19.68 -8.91 -23.07
N GLN A 275 -20.80 -8.19 -23.05
CA GLN A 275 -21.38 -7.60 -24.27
C GLN A 275 -20.53 -6.42 -24.75
N ILE A 276 -20.02 -5.60 -23.83
CA ILE A 276 -19.09 -4.51 -24.14
C ILE A 276 -17.77 -5.07 -24.68
N GLU A 277 -17.23 -6.12 -24.07
CA GLU A 277 -16.02 -6.79 -24.55
C GLU A 277 -16.19 -7.31 -25.98
N THR A 278 -17.34 -7.94 -26.26
CA THR A 278 -17.68 -8.41 -27.62
C THR A 278 -17.74 -7.24 -28.60
N ALA A 279 -18.34 -6.11 -28.20
CA ALA A 279 -18.39 -4.90 -29.01
C ALA A 279 -16.99 -4.33 -29.27
N ILE A 280 -16.12 -4.24 -28.27
CA ILE A 280 -14.75 -3.74 -28.46
C ILE A 280 -13.98 -4.66 -29.41
N ARG A 281 -14.06 -5.99 -29.26
CA ARG A 281 -13.40 -6.93 -30.18
C ARG A 281 -13.84 -6.74 -31.63
N GLN A 282 -15.11 -6.43 -31.85
CA GLN A 282 -15.68 -6.29 -33.19
C GLN A 282 -15.42 -4.91 -33.80
N TYR A 283 -15.56 -3.82 -33.03
CA TYR A 283 -15.58 -2.44 -33.52
C TYR A 283 -14.39 -1.60 -33.08
N GLY A 284 -13.62 -2.06 -32.10
CA GLY A 284 -12.43 -1.39 -31.56
C GLY A 284 -11.43 -0.92 -32.64
N PRO A 285 -11.05 -1.75 -33.63
CA PRO A 285 -10.21 -1.30 -34.75
C PRO A 285 -10.77 -0.07 -35.49
N LEU A 286 -12.08 -0.06 -35.75
CA LEU A 286 -12.74 1.04 -36.46
C LEU A 286 -12.80 2.30 -35.59
N TRP A 287 -13.04 2.14 -34.28
CA TRP A 287 -13.04 3.26 -33.34
C TRP A 287 -11.65 3.88 -33.20
N GLN A 288 -10.59 3.08 -33.07
CA GLN A 288 -9.21 3.60 -33.03
C GLN A 288 -8.83 4.33 -34.33
N GLN A 289 -9.31 3.86 -35.48
CA GLN A 289 -9.11 4.56 -36.76
C GLN A 289 -9.87 5.89 -36.81
N ALA A 290 -11.08 5.95 -36.25
CA ALA A 290 -11.91 7.15 -36.21
C ALA A 290 -11.41 8.20 -35.19
N TYR A 291 -10.78 7.74 -34.11
CA TYR A 291 -10.30 8.57 -33.00
C TYR A 291 -8.78 8.40 -32.80
N PRO A 292 -7.94 9.08 -33.60
CA PRO A 292 -6.49 8.81 -33.65
C PRO A 292 -5.72 9.16 -32.36
N ASN A 293 -6.33 9.88 -31.42
CA ASN A 293 -5.77 10.16 -30.10
C ASN A 293 -6.05 9.06 -29.06
N VAL A 294 -6.84 8.05 -29.42
CA VAL A 294 -7.16 6.91 -28.57
C VAL A 294 -5.98 5.94 -28.57
N THR A 295 -5.34 5.79 -27.41
CA THR A 295 -4.25 4.84 -27.19
C THR A 295 -4.75 3.50 -26.69
N GLY A 296 -5.98 3.41 -26.16
CA GLY A 296 -6.55 2.15 -25.69
C GLY A 296 -8.08 2.18 -25.59
N ILE A 297 -8.69 1.00 -25.58
CA ILE A 297 -10.14 0.81 -25.42
C ILE A 297 -10.38 -0.33 -24.44
N ALA A 298 -11.22 -0.07 -23.45
CA ALA A 298 -11.46 -0.97 -22.32
C ALA A 298 -12.94 -1.18 -22.04
N ALA A 299 -13.30 -2.38 -21.56
CA ALA A 299 -14.59 -2.61 -20.91
C ALA A 299 -14.44 -2.38 -19.39
N GLN A 300 -14.95 -1.26 -18.89
CA GLN A 300 -14.82 -0.88 -17.47
C GLN A 300 -16.11 -0.24 -16.92
N LEU A 301 -16.13 0.02 -15.61
CA LEU A 301 -17.15 0.85 -15.02
C LEU A 301 -16.81 2.32 -15.27
N LYS A 302 -17.77 3.06 -15.84
CA LYS A 302 -17.66 4.51 -16.08
C LYS A 302 -17.32 5.23 -14.79
N THR A 303 -16.43 6.21 -14.87
CA THR A 303 -16.04 7.03 -13.74
C THR A 303 -16.55 8.45 -13.89
N THR A 304 -16.80 9.13 -12.77
CA THR A 304 -17.17 10.55 -12.76
C THR A 304 -16.53 11.19 -11.54
N ALA A 305 -15.71 12.22 -11.76
CA ALA A 305 -14.88 12.84 -10.72
C ALA A 305 -14.04 11.80 -9.93
N GLY A 306 -13.47 10.82 -10.63
CA GLY A 306 -12.64 9.76 -10.06
C GLY A 306 -13.41 8.67 -9.28
N ARG A 307 -14.76 8.70 -9.28
CA ARG A 307 -15.58 7.68 -8.61
C ARG A 307 -16.28 6.77 -9.63
N PRO A 308 -16.31 5.45 -9.44
CA PRO A 308 -17.11 4.55 -10.27
C PRO A 308 -18.60 4.88 -10.15
N THR A 309 -19.28 4.95 -11.29
CA THR A 309 -20.73 5.20 -11.37
C THR A 309 -21.55 3.92 -11.23
N GLY A 310 -20.90 2.75 -11.30
CA GLY A 310 -21.55 1.43 -11.37
C GLY A 310 -22.10 1.09 -12.76
N GLN A 311 -22.07 2.02 -13.72
CA GLN A 311 -22.48 1.79 -15.10
C GLN A 311 -21.32 1.23 -15.93
N ALA A 312 -21.51 0.09 -16.57
CA ALA A 312 -20.54 -0.45 -17.52
C ALA A 312 -20.49 0.42 -18.79
N ALA A 313 -19.28 0.69 -19.30
CA ALA A 313 -19.05 1.57 -20.44
C ALA A 313 -17.83 1.11 -21.28
N ILE A 314 -17.76 1.61 -22.50
CA ILE A 314 -16.55 1.60 -23.32
C ILE A 314 -15.70 2.78 -22.85
N VAL A 315 -14.56 2.51 -22.22
CA VAL A 315 -13.64 3.55 -21.79
C VAL A 315 -12.55 3.70 -22.85
N PHE A 316 -12.48 4.89 -23.44
CA PHE A 316 -11.44 5.26 -24.39
C PHE A 316 -10.28 5.90 -23.63
N GLU A 317 -9.14 5.26 -23.69
CA GLU A 317 -7.89 5.76 -23.11
C GLU A 317 -7.19 6.68 -24.11
N VAL A 318 -6.76 7.85 -23.65
CA VAL A 318 -6.02 8.83 -24.43
C VAL A 318 -4.71 9.17 -23.74
N SER A 319 -3.69 9.51 -24.51
CA SER A 319 -2.39 9.93 -23.97
C SER A 319 -2.45 11.30 -23.30
N GLN A 320 -3.29 12.20 -23.80
CA GLN A 320 -3.49 13.53 -23.23
C GLN A 320 -4.94 13.97 -23.46
N LYS A 321 -5.62 14.51 -22.44
CA LYS A 321 -6.90 15.20 -22.64
C LYS A 321 -6.61 16.63 -23.09
N PRO A 322 -6.95 17.03 -24.33
CA PRO A 322 -6.82 18.43 -24.69
C PRO A 322 -7.74 19.26 -23.80
N ALA A 323 -7.24 20.38 -23.28
CA ALA A 323 -7.98 21.27 -22.37
C ALA A 323 -9.34 21.75 -22.94
N ASN A 324 -9.49 21.72 -24.26
CA ASN A 324 -10.71 21.99 -25.00
C ASN A 324 -11.02 20.80 -25.93
N LEU A 325 -11.70 19.77 -25.43
CA LEU A 325 -12.19 18.63 -26.22
C LEU A 325 -13.33 19.09 -27.17
N THR A 326 -12.96 19.69 -28.30
CA THR A 326 -13.89 20.06 -29.40
C THR A 326 -13.51 19.50 -30.77
N VAL A 327 -12.59 18.53 -30.84
CA VAL A 327 -12.25 17.84 -32.10
C VAL A 327 -12.78 16.41 -32.04
N GLY A 328 -13.79 16.10 -32.85
CA GLY A 328 -14.27 14.71 -33.09
C GLY A 328 -14.74 13.95 -31.85
N ALA A 329 -15.57 14.57 -31.01
CA ALA A 329 -16.01 14.02 -29.73
C ALA A 329 -16.48 12.56 -29.86
N ILE A 330 -15.82 11.66 -29.12
CA ILE A 330 -16.31 10.30 -28.88
C ILE A 330 -17.77 10.44 -28.40
N PRO A 331 -18.75 9.83 -29.10
CA PRO A 331 -20.15 10.01 -28.76
C PRO A 331 -20.40 9.46 -27.36
N PRO A 332 -21.36 10.03 -26.59
CA PRO A 332 -21.65 9.58 -25.22
C PRO A 332 -22.13 8.13 -25.13
N SER A 333 -22.54 7.53 -26.25
CA SER A 333 -22.86 6.12 -26.40
C SER A 333 -22.66 5.64 -27.83
N PHE A 334 -22.43 4.34 -28.02
CA PHE A 334 -22.47 3.66 -29.32
C PHE A 334 -23.64 2.68 -29.37
N THR A 335 -24.43 2.74 -30.43
CA THR A 335 -25.46 1.73 -30.73
C THR A 335 -24.80 0.55 -31.43
N VAL A 336 -24.72 -0.60 -30.77
CA VAL A 336 -24.05 -1.80 -31.27
C VAL A 336 -25.08 -2.90 -31.56
N PRO A 337 -25.11 -3.48 -32.77
CA PRO A 337 -25.98 -4.63 -33.05
C PRO A 337 -25.43 -5.90 -32.37
N LEU A 338 -26.30 -6.61 -31.67
CA LEU A 338 -26.07 -7.92 -31.08
C LEU A 338 -26.33 -9.03 -32.10
N ALA A 339 -25.76 -10.21 -31.86
CA ALA A 339 -25.95 -11.39 -32.71
C ALA A 339 -27.41 -11.85 -32.86
N ASN A 340 -28.29 -11.47 -31.92
CA ASN A 340 -29.72 -11.78 -31.97
C ASN A 340 -30.55 -10.76 -32.79
N GLY A 341 -29.90 -9.80 -33.45
CA GLY A 341 -30.55 -8.75 -34.24
C GLY A 341 -31.06 -7.55 -33.43
N GLN A 342 -30.95 -7.55 -32.10
CA GLN A 342 -31.23 -6.38 -31.28
C GLN A 342 -30.05 -5.40 -31.31
N SER A 343 -30.29 -4.12 -31.02
CA SER A 343 -29.23 -3.14 -30.80
C SER A 343 -29.19 -2.71 -29.34
N ILE A 344 -27.98 -2.49 -28.83
CA ILE A 344 -27.75 -1.97 -27.48
C ILE A 344 -27.01 -0.65 -27.54
N ASP A 345 -27.42 0.32 -26.72
CA ASP A 345 -26.69 1.57 -26.54
C ASP A 345 -25.67 1.39 -25.41
N ILE A 346 -24.39 1.37 -25.78
CA ILE A 346 -23.29 1.22 -24.84
C ILE A 346 -22.73 2.61 -24.49
N PRO A 347 -22.81 3.04 -23.22
CA PRO A 347 -22.22 4.31 -22.79
C PRO A 347 -20.72 4.35 -23.04
N THR A 348 -20.19 5.55 -23.23
CA THR A 348 -18.75 5.78 -23.34
C THR A 348 -18.21 6.61 -22.17
N ASP A 349 -16.91 6.51 -21.96
CA ASP A 349 -16.11 7.36 -21.09
C ASP A 349 -14.74 7.64 -21.73
N VAL A 350 -14.05 8.67 -21.26
CA VAL A 350 -12.70 9.02 -21.75
C VAL A 350 -11.76 9.19 -20.57
N GLU A 351 -10.70 8.40 -20.52
CA GLU A 351 -9.68 8.40 -19.47
C GLU A 351 -8.32 8.84 -20.03
N GLU A 352 -7.62 9.71 -19.30
CA GLU A 352 -6.25 10.08 -19.65
C GLU A 352 -5.31 9.16 -18.90
N VAL A 353 -4.50 8.40 -19.63
CA VAL A 353 -3.60 7.39 -19.03
C VAL A 353 -2.13 7.60 -19.38
N GLY A 354 -1.84 8.60 -20.22
CA GLY A 354 -0.49 8.83 -20.73
C GLY A 354 -0.11 7.87 -21.86
N ILE A 355 1.19 7.79 -22.13
CA ILE A 355 1.75 6.87 -23.12
C ILE A 355 1.93 5.50 -22.46
N THR A 356 1.39 4.47 -23.10
CA THR A 356 1.58 3.08 -22.66
C THR A 356 2.83 2.50 -23.30
N ARG A 357 3.73 1.98 -22.46
CA ARG A 357 5.06 1.51 -22.86
C ARG A 357 5.28 0.08 -22.42
N PHE A 358 6.06 -0.67 -23.18
CA PHE A 358 6.54 -1.96 -22.70
C PHE A 358 7.45 -1.76 -21.48
N GLY A 359 7.27 -2.62 -20.48
CA GLY A 359 7.90 -2.47 -19.17
C GLY A 359 9.34 -2.97 -19.09
N TYR A 360 10.19 -2.78 -20.12
CA TYR A 360 11.63 -3.05 -20.00
C TYR A 360 12.39 -1.79 -19.58
N ARG A 361 13.60 -1.95 -19.02
CA ARG A 361 14.38 -0.84 -18.46
C ARG A 361 15.72 -0.68 -19.16
N GLU A 362 16.02 0.57 -19.49
CA GLU A 362 17.38 1.04 -19.76
C GLU A 362 18.20 1.12 -18.46
N GLY A 363 19.33 0.42 -18.40
CA GLY A 363 20.31 0.41 -17.32
C GLY A 363 20.70 -1.00 -16.84
N GLN A 364 21.71 -1.07 -15.98
CA GLN A 364 22.21 -2.36 -15.47
C GLN A 364 21.12 -3.16 -14.77
N ALA A 365 20.95 -4.41 -15.20
CA ALA A 365 20.09 -5.37 -14.54
C ALA A 365 20.47 -5.53 -13.06
N ARG A 366 19.46 -5.72 -12.19
CA ARG A 366 19.73 -6.00 -10.77
C ARG A 366 20.52 -7.30 -10.65
N ARG A 367 21.71 -7.20 -10.05
CA ARG A 367 22.69 -8.29 -9.92
C ARG A 367 22.45 -9.20 -8.70
N ASN A 368 21.25 -9.25 -8.15
CA ASN A 368 21.04 -9.85 -6.82
C ASN A 368 20.79 -11.36 -6.84
N ASN A 369 20.91 -12.03 -7.99
CA ASN A 369 20.56 -13.43 -8.13
C ASN A 369 21.80 -14.32 -7.98
N ARG A 370 21.69 -15.38 -7.18
CA ARG A 370 22.57 -16.57 -7.24
C ARG A 370 21.72 -17.71 -7.79
N LEU A 371 22.30 -18.67 -8.51
CA LEU A 371 21.56 -19.88 -8.84
C LEU A 371 21.41 -20.78 -7.59
N PRO A 372 20.25 -21.44 -7.41
CA PRO A 372 19.04 -21.35 -8.24
C PRO A 372 18.38 -19.97 -8.16
N THR A 373 17.99 -19.40 -9.30
CA THR A 373 17.28 -18.11 -9.33
C THR A 373 15.78 -18.33 -9.19
N GLY A 374 15.00 -17.35 -8.75
CA GLY A 374 13.54 -17.50 -8.61
C GLY A 374 12.76 -16.88 -9.76
N VAL A 375 11.48 -17.26 -9.89
CA VAL A 375 10.48 -16.44 -10.60
C VAL A 375 10.52 -15.03 -10.03
N GLY A 376 10.52 -14.01 -10.89
CA GLY A 376 10.69 -12.62 -10.46
C GLY A 376 12.14 -12.12 -10.45
N SER A 377 13.12 -12.94 -10.81
CA SER A 377 14.51 -12.50 -10.99
C SER A 377 14.74 -11.84 -12.35
N SER A 378 15.78 -11.00 -12.48
CA SER A 378 16.15 -10.40 -13.77
C SER A 378 16.55 -11.46 -14.82
N VAL A 379 16.16 -11.26 -16.08
CA VAL A 379 16.56 -12.09 -17.24
C VAL A 379 16.90 -11.22 -18.45
N ALA A 380 17.88 -11.67 -19.25
CA ALA A 380 18.29 -11.04 -20.51
C ALA A 380 18.78 -12.11 -21.50
N THR A 381 19.17 -11.70 -22.71
CA THR A 381 19.94 -12.56 -23.61
C THR A 381 21.43 -12.27 -23.51
N ARG A 382 22.27 -13.24 -23.90
CA ARG A 382 23.73 -13.06 -23.87
C ARG A 382 24.18 -11.90 -24.77
N SER A 383 23.53 -11.71 -25.92
CA SER A 383 23.87 -10.62 -26.86
C SER A 383 23.48 -9.25 -26.30
N THR A 384 22.35 -9.14 -25.61
CA THR A 384 21.88 -7.86 -25.10
C THR A 384 22.53 -7.43 -23.79
N LEU A 385 23.20 -8.31 -23.05
CA LEU A 385 23.88 -7.94 -21.79
C LEU A 385 24.96 -6.86 -21.94
N ALA A 386 25.60 -6.78 -23.11
CA ALA A 386 26.60 -5.76 -23.41
C ALA A 386 25.95 -4.39 -23.63
N GLU A 387 24.69 -4.39 -24.05
CA GLU A 387 23.87 -3.20 -24.16
C GLU A 387 23.21 -2.95 -22.80
N PRO A 388 23.30 -1.73 -22.25
CA PRO A 388 22.67 -1.45 -20.97
C PRO A 388 21.14 -1.60 -21.01
N GLU A 389 20.49 -1.95 -22.13
CA GLU A 389 19.11 -1.53 -22.39
C GLU A 389 18.03 -2.62 -22.38
N ASN A 390 18.38 -3.91 -22.34
CA ASN A 390 17.39 -4.97 -22.57
C ASN A 390 17.45 -6.10 -21.53
N TRP A 391 16.81 -5.87 -20.39
CA TRP A 391 16.47 -6.91 -19.43
C TRP A 391 15.03 -6.78 -18.96
N GLY A 392 14.47 -7.91 -18.53
CA GLY A 392 13.14 -8.00 -17.94
C GLY A 392 13.14 -8.97 -16.78
N THR A 393 11.98 -9.56 -16.52
CA THR A 393 11.74 -10.47 -15.42
C THR A 393 11.56 -11.91 -15.90
N LEU A 394 12.21 -12.84 -15.20
CA LEU A 394 12.02 -14.26 -15.31
C LEU A 394 10.60 -14.61 -14.88
N GLY A 395 9.78 -15.04 -15.84
CA GLY A 395 8.36 -15.30 -15.62
C GLY A 395 8.10 -16.67 -15.03
N LEU A 396 7.24 -17.45 -15.67
CA LEU A 396 6.69 -18.68 -15.11
C LEU A 396 7.59 -19.87 -15.44
N ARG A 397 7.85 -20.73 -14.46
CA ARG A 397 8.42 -22.05 -14.73
C ARG A 397 7.30 -23.01 -15.17
N VAL A 398 7.48 -23.61 -16.34
CA VAL A 398 6.51 -24.52 -16.96
C VAL A 398 7.21 -25.77 -17.49
N HIS A 399 6.46 -26.84 -17.73
CA HIS A 399 6.99 -28.08 -18.29
C HIS A 399 6.00 -28.72 -19.25
N ASP A 400 6.53 -29.61 -20.09
CA ASP A 400 5.76 -30.54 -20.91
C ASP A 400 6.41 -31.94 -20.84
N SER A 401 6.07 -32.84 -21.76
CA SER A 401 6.68 -34.18 -21.84
C SER A 401 8.15 -34.19 -22.29
N THR A 402 8.65 -33.09 -22.81
CA THR A 402 9.97 -32.97 -23.44
C THR A 402 11.00 -32.25 -22.55
N GLY A 403 10.56 -31.47 -21.56
CA GLY A 403 11.47 -30.83 -20.61
C GLY A 403 10.85 -29.73 -19.76
N GLU A 404 11.74 -28.94 -19.15
CA GLU A 404 11.41 -27.81 -18.28
C GLU A 404 11.80 -26.50 -18.95
N TYR A 405 10.95 -25.51 -18.76
CA TYR A 405 11.01 -24.24 -19.46
C TYR A 405 10.74 -23.06 -18.52
N VAL A 406 11.11 -21.88 -18.98
CA VAL A 406 10.62 -20.60 -18.47
C VAL A 406 9.82 -19.92 -19.57
N LEU A 407 8.63 -19.44 -19.21
CA LEU A 407 7.80 -18.58 -20.05
C LEU A 407 7.95 -17.13 -19.58
N THR A 408 8.42 -16.25 -20.45
CA THR A 408 8.56 -14.80 -20.23
C THR A 408 8.09 -14.02 -21.47
N CYS A 409 8.32 -12.71 -21.50
CA CYS A 409 7.94 -11.85 -22.63
C CYS A 409 8.87 -12.00 -23.84
N CYS A 410 8.28 -11.99 -25.04
CA CYS A 410 9.01 -12.01 -26.29
C CYS A 410 9.79 -10.71 -26.50
N HIS A 411 9.18 -9.55 -26.25
CA HIS A 411 9.85 -8.26 -26.42
C HIS A 411 11.09 -8.09 -25.52
N VAL A 412 11.17 -8.83 -24.40
CA VAL A 412 12.33 -8.82 -23.50
C VAL A 412 13.52 -9.58 -24.10
N LEU A 413 13.30 -10.79 -24.62
CA LEU A 413 14.38 -11.66 -25.09
C LEU A 413 14.68 -11.49 -26.59
N CYS A 414 13.65 -11.20 -27.36
CA CYS A 414 13.70 -11.15 -28.81
C CYS A 414 13.39 -9.76 -29.37
N GLY A 415 13.27 -8.72 -28.53
CA GLY A 415 12.93 -7.35 -28.95
C GLY A 415 13.72 -6.85 -30.16
N HIS A 416 15.05 -7.06 -30.15
CA HIS A 416 15.95 -6.68 -31.24
C HIS A 416 15.69 -7.37 -32.59
N LEU A 417 14.96 -8.48 -32.61
CA LEU A 417 14.58 -9.22 -33.82
C LEU A 417 13.19 -8.82 -34.35
N ILE A 418 12.43 -8.04 -33.57
CA ILE A 418 11.08 -7.61 -33.90
C ILE A 418 11.17 -6.34 -34.75
N ASN A 419 11.21 -6.51 -36.07
CA ASN A 419 11.21 -5.38 -37.00
C ASN A 419 9.78 -4.96 -37.40
N ASP A 420 8.86 -5.93 -37.54
CA ASP A 420 7.45 -5.73 -37.87
C ASP A 420 6.58 -6.88 -37.28
N MET A 421 5.30 -6.60 -37.03
CA MET A 421 4.30 -7.57 -36.54
C MET A 421 3.47 -8.15 -37.71
N PRO A 422 3.06 -9.44 -37.65
CA PRO A 422 3.35 -10.46 -36.63
C PRO A 422 4.72 -11.13 -36.82
N TRP A 423 5.37 -11.48 -35.71
CA TRP A 423 6.68 -12.13 -35.70
C TRP A 423 6.63 -13.47 -34.93
N PHE A 424 7.36 -14.46 -35.45
CA PHE A 424 7.47 -15.78 -34.87
C PHE A 424 8.91 -16.27 -34.98
N TYR A 425 9.36 -16.98 -33.95
CA TYR A 425 10.69 -17.57 -33.90
C TYR A 425 10.61 -19.02 -33.43
N ASP A 426 11.33 -19.86 -34.17
CA ASP A 426 11.65 -21.25 -33.83
C ASP A 426 13.16 -21.44 -33.91
N SER A 427 13.73 -21.98 -32.83
CA SER A 427 15.19 -22.22 -32.72
C SER A 427 15.73 -23.21 -33.76
N SER A 428 14.89 -24.09 -34.30
CA SER A 428 15.27 -25.02 -35.36
C SER A 428 15.55 -24.32 -36.69
N GLU A 429 14.95 -23.15 -36.91
CA GLU A 429 15.09 -22.35 -38.12
C GLU A 429 16.14 -21.23 -37.97
N HIS A 430 16.24 -20.63 -36.78
CA HIS A 430 17.00 -19.40 -36.56
C HIS A 430 18.27 -19.60 -35.70
N GLY A 431 18.52 -20.82 -35.23
CA GLY A 431 19.57 -21.12 -34.25
C GLY A 431 19.16 -20.75 -32.82
N PRO A 432 19.97 -21.09 -31.80
CA PRO A 432 19.62 -20.83 -30.39
C PRO A 432 19.93 -19.38 -29.96
N ILE A 433 19.05 -18.80 -29.15
CA ILE A 433 19.30 -17.55 -28.41
C ILE A 433 19.58 -17.89 -26.95
N ASP A 434 20.80 -17.65 -26.50
CA ASP A 434 21.22 -17.88 -25.12
C ASP A 434 20.53 -16.92 -24.15
N VAL A 435 19.91 -17.48 -23.10
CA VAL A 435 19.24 -16.73 -22.03
C VAL A 435 20.06 -16.82 -20.76
N VAL A 436 20.26 -15.67 -20.13
CA VAL A 436 21.21 -15.45 -19.05
C VAL A 436 20.55 -14.71 -17.88
N VAL A 437 21.02 -15.02 -16.67
CA VAL A 437 20.64 -14.33 -15.44
C VAL A 437 21.85 -13.55 -14.94
N PRO A 438 21.73 -12.22 -14.74
CA PRO A 438 22.80 -11.41 -14.20
C PRO A 438 22.95 -11.67 -12.68
N THR A 439 24.16 -12.03 -12.26
CA THR A 439 24.52 -12.26 -10.86
C THR A 439 25.49 -11.17 -10.36
N ASN A 440 25.79 -11.18 -9.06
CA ASN A 440 26.71 -10.22 -8.44
C ASN A 440 28.13 -10.29 -9.00
N HIS A 441 28.53 -11.43 -9.55
CA HIS A 441 29.91 -11.69 -9.96
C HIS A 441 30.07 -12.01 -11.45
N ASP A 442 29.03 -12.55 -12.09
CA ASP A 442 29.07 -12.98 -13.49
C ASP A 442 27.66 -13.07 -14.11
N THR A 443 27.59 -13.37 -15.40
CA THR A 443 26.35 -13.68 -16.13
C THR A 443 26.28 -15.18 -16.37
N GLN A 444 25.27 -15.83 -15.81
CA GLN A 444 25.13 -17.28 -15.93
C GLN A 444 24.03 -17.63 -16.93
N GLN A 445 24.35 -18.50 -17.88
CA GLN A 445 23.37 -19.04 -18.80
C GLN A 445 22.45 -20.03 -18.08
N ILE A 446 21.14 -19.85 -18.27
CA ILE A 446 20.11 -20.73 -17.68
C ILE A 446 19.37 -21.56 -18.73
N GLY A 447 19.46 -21.18 -20.01
CA GLY A 447 18.68 -21.81 -21.06
C GLY A 447 18.88 -21.20 -22.43
N THR A 448 18.03 -21.62 -23.37
CA THR A 448 17.95 -21.08 -24.73
C THR A 448 16.49 -20.86 -25.13
N VAL A 449 16.20 -19.79 -25.88
CA VAL A 449 14.86 -19.57 -26.45
C VAL A 449 14.61 -20.64 -27.51
N VAL A 450 13.58 -21.47 -27.31
CA VAL A 450 13.17 -22.50 -28.27
C VAL A 450 12.05 -22.04 -29.19
N LYS A 451 11.16 -21.20 -28.66
CA LYS A 451 9.99 -20.66 -29.37
C LYS A 451 9.68 -19.26 -28.83
N ALA A 452 9.35 -18.33 -29.71
CA ALA A 452 8.83 -17.03 -29.31
C ALA A 452 7.78 -16.53 -30.32
N SER A 453 6.79 -15.77 -29.83
CA SER A 453 5.82 -15.11 -30.69
C SER A 453 5.49 -13.72 -30.18
N PHE A 454 5.41 -12.79 -31.14
CA PHE A 454 4.98 -11.42 -30.94
C PHE A 454 3.93 -11.06 -31.98
N ASN A 455 2.67 -10.97 -31.56
CA ASN A 455 1.51 -10.58 -32.37
C ASN A 455 0.50 -9.83 -31.48
N SER A 456 -0.68 -9.45 -32.00
CA SER A 456 -1.64 -8.68 -31.17
C SER A 456 -2.14 -9.41 -29.92
N LYS A 457 -2.02 -10.74 -29.87
CA LYS A 457 -2.51 -11.59 -28.77
C LYS A 457 -1.40 -12.28 -27.99
N GLU A 458 -0.16 -12.22 -28.46
CA GLU A 458 0.95 -12.99 -27.90
C GLU A 458 2.19 -12.13 -27.80
N ASP A 459 2.85 -12.21 -26.65
CA ASP A 459 4.16 -11.64 -26.38
C ASP A 459 4.87 -12.63 -25.45
N PHE A 460 5.15 -13.81 -25.98
CA PHE A 460 5.66 -14.95 -25.22
C PHE A 460 6.99 -15.44 -25.79
N ALA A 461 7.96 -15.68 -24.91
CA ALA A 461 9.17 -16.42 -25.21
C ALA A 461 9.28 -17.62 -24.26
N LEU A 462 9.47 -18.80 -24.85
CA LEU A 462 9.67 -20.06 -24.16
C LEU A 462 11.16 -20.41 -24.17
N VAL A 463 11.74 -20.50 -22.98
CA VAL A 463 13.17 -20.75 -22.76
C VAL A 463 13.32 -22.16 -22.22
N ARG A 464 14.00 -23.06 -22.95
CA ARG A 464 14.34 -24.40 -22.44
C ARG A 464 15.48 -24.27 -21.44
N LEU A 465 15.28 -24.79 -20.24
CA LEU A 465 16.30 -24.76 -19.19
C LEU A 465 17.43 -25.74 -19.46
N MET A 466 18.67 -25.33 -19.18
CA MET A 466 19.84 -26.22 -19.22
C MET A 466 19.76 -27.26 -18.11
N THR A 467 19.50 -26.80 -16.88
CA THR A 467 19.24 -27.64 -15.72
C THR A 467 17.87 -27.30 -15.14
N PRO A 468 16.99 -28.28 -14.87
CA PRO A 468 15.68 -28.02 -14.24
C PRO A 468 15.75 -27.31 -12.88
N THR A 469 16.91 -27.32 -12.22
CA THR A 469 17.14 -26.66 -10.93
C THR A 469 17.67 -25.24 -11.05
N ASP A 470 17.98 -24.74 -12.25
CA ASP A 470 18.50 -23.38 -12.42
C ASP A 470 17.46 -22.31 -12.02
N VAL A 471 16.17 -22.67 -12.06
CA VAL A 471 15.04 -21.81 -11.69
C VAL A 471 14.17 -22.46 -10.61
N ASP A 472 14.11 -21.87 -9.43
CA ASP A 472 13.22 -22.23 -8.34
C ASP A 472 11.75 -22.00 -8.73
N LYS A 473 10.88 -22.88 -8.25
CA LYS A 473 9.42 -22.82 -8.41
C LYS A 473 8.79 -21.74 -7.53
N THR A 474 9.53 -21.24 -6.54
CA THR A 474 9.08 -20.23 -5.60
C THR A 474 9.45 -18.83 -6.12
N PRO A 475 8.47 -17.90 -6.23
CA PRO A 475 8.77 -16.51 -6.55
C PRO A 475 9.71 -15.87 -5.52
N LEU A 476 10.60 -15.01 -6.00
CA LEU A 476 11.61 -14.34 -5.18
C LEU A 476 10.95 -13.55 -4.04
N GLY A 477 11.41 -13.80 -2.81
CA GLY A 477 10.90 -13.10 -1.62
C GLY A 477 9.55 -13.61 -1.11
N MET A 478 9.05 -14.73 -1.64
CA MET A 478 7.79 -15.34 -1.21
C MET A 478 8.00 -16.78 -0.74
N SER A 479 7.05 -17.28 0.06
CA SER A 479 6.99 -18.70 0.48
C SER A 479 5.82 -19.45 -0.18
N ILE A 480 5.26 -18.89 -1.23
CA ILE A 480 4.06 -19.39 -1.92
C ILE A 480 4.48 -19.99 -3.25
N ARG A 481 3.94 -21.16 -3.59
CA ARG A 481 4.15 -21.79 -4.90
C ARG A 481 3.06 -21.38 -5.88
N LEU A 482 3.43 -21.20 -7.14
CA LEU A 482 2.49 -21.01 -8.24
C LEU A 482 1.93 -22.37 -8.65
N THR A 483 0.67 -22.63 -8.33
CA THR A 483 0.12 -24.00 -8.37
C THR A 483 -0.82 -24.27 -9.54
N ASP A 484 -1.48 -23.23 -10.05
CA ASP A 484 -2.51 -23.36 -11.09
C ASP A 484 -2.64 -22.03 -11.86
N THR A 485 -3.46 -22.02 -12.90
CA THR A 485 -3.87 -20.82 -13.63
C THR A 485 -5.27 -20.37 -13.21
N GLU A 486 -5.55 -19.08 -13.33
CA GLU A 486 -6.89 -18.51 -13.17
C GLU A 486 -7.40 -18.05 -14.55
N PRO A 487 -8.28 -18.84 -15.21
CA PRO A 487 -8.79 -18.48 -16.54
C PRO A 487 -9.83 -17.36 -16.51
N GLN A 488 -10.44 -17.09 -15.35
CA GLN A 488 -11.55 -16.13 -15.22
C GLN A 488 -11.33 -15.17 -14.04
N PRO A 489 -10.31 -14.29 -14.14
CA PRO A 489 -10.12 -13.26 -13.14
C PRO A 489 -11.34 -12.34 -13.07
N LYS A 490 -11.55 -11.71 -11.90
CA LYS A 490 -12.72 -10.87 -11.65
C LYS A 490 -12.33 -9.39 -11.54
N LEU A 491 -13.25 -8.53 -11.95
CA LEU A 491 -13.10 -7.09 -11.73
C LEU A 491 -12.94 -6.79 -10.23
N HIS A 492 -12.08 -5.84 -9.89
CA HIS A 492 -11.72 -5.46 -8.51
C HIS A 492 -11.05 -6.55 -7.67
N GLN A 493 -10.71 -7.69 -8.26
CA GLN A 493 -9.94 -8.70 -7.58
C GLN A 493 -8.52 -8.21 -7.31
N LEU A 494 -8.04 -8.46 -6.08
CA LEU A 494 -6.66 -8.18 -5.69
C LEU A 494 -5.74 -9.18 -6.38
N VAL A 495 -4.76 -8.67 -7.10
CA VAL A 495 -3.70 -9.42 -7.76
C VAL A 495 -2.34 -9.06 -7.15
N ASN A 496 -1.40 -9.99 -7.26
CA ASN A 496 -0.03 -9.84 -6.81
C ASN A 496 0.92 -10.10 -7.96
N MET A 497 2.06 -9.43 -7.96
CA MET A 497 3.13 -9.58 -8.94
C MET A 497 4.45 -9.76 -8.21
N VAL A 498 5.38 -10.54 -8.79
CA VAL A 498 6.78 -10.52 -8.39
C VAL A 498 7.64 -10.12 -9.59
N GLY A 499 8.08 -8.86 -9.58
CA GLY A 499 8.93 -8.27 -10.62
C GLY A 499 10.39 -8.13 -10.18
N ALA A 500 11.33 -8.20 -11.11
CA ALA A 500 12.75 -8.07 -10.82
C ALA A 500 13.14 -6.67 -10.32
N PHE A 501 12.40 -5.64 -10.74
CA PHE A 501 12.63 -4.26 -10.30
C PHE A 501 11.78 -3.93 -9.07
N SER A 502 10.46 -4.11 -9.19
CA SER A 502 9.51 -3.67 -8.17
C SER A 502 9.34 -4.66 -7.01
N ASN A 503 9.97 -5.85 -7.07
CA ASN A 503 9.78 -6.94 -6.12
C ASN A 503 8.29 -7.35 -6.05
N VAL A 504 7.82 -7.71 -4.86
CA VAL A 504 6.41 -8.06 -4.61
C VAL A 504 5.57 -6.80 -4.59
N GLN A 505 4.55 -6.73 -5.44
CA GLN A 505 3.56 -5.65 -5.52
C GLN A 505 2.14 -6.22 -5.57
N SER A 506 1.16 -5.40 -5.18
CA SER A 506 -0.26 -5.77 -5.24
C SER A 506 -1.10 -4.64 -5.81
N ALA A 507 -2.14 -4.98 -6.57
CA ALA A 507 -3.07 -4.03 -7.18
C ALA A 507 -4.44 -4.67 -7.41
N THR A 508 -5.43 -3.87 -7.79
CA THR A 508 -6.75 -4.40 -8.20
C THR A 508 -6.93 -4.37 -9.71
N ILE A 509 -7.62 -5.38 -10.24
CA ILE A 509 -8.06 -5.39 -11.65
C ILE A 509 -9.10 -4.28 -11.89
N SER A 510 -8.85 -3.46 -12.90
CA SER A 510 -9.71 -2.36 -13.34
C SER A 510 -10.42 -2.65 -14.67
N ALA A 511 -9.90 -3.54 -15.52
CA ALA A 511 -10.57 -4.02 -16.72
C ALA A 511 -10.19 -5.48 -17.01
N LEU A 512 -11.16 -6.31 -17.44
CA LEU A 512 -10.91 -7.70 -17.85
C LEU A 512 -10.57 -7.84 -19.35
N TYR A 513 -10.86 -6.80 -20.13
CA TYR A 513 -10.49 -6.70 -21.53
C TYR A 513 -10.01 -5.29 -21.84
N GLN A 514 -8.83 -5.24 -22.44
CA GLN A 514 -8.17 -4.04 -22.93
C GLN A 514 -7.55 -4.34 -24.29
N GLU A 515 -7.68 -3.41 -25.22
CA GLU A 515 -6.82 -3.30 -26.39
C GLU A 515 -6.17 -1.93 -26.46
N GLY A 516 -4.96 -1.82 -27.01
CA GLY A 516 -4.26 -0.55 -27.09
C GLY A 516 -3.00 -0.55 -27.95
N GLN A 517 -2.40 0.62 -28.07
CA GLN A 517 -1.12 0.87 -28.70
C GLN A 517 -0.03 0.94 -27.63
N TYR A 518 1.08 0.25 -27.88
CA TYR A 518 2.18 0.07 -26.96
C TYR A 518 3.48 0.48 -27.65
N GLU A 519 4.18 1.42 -27.02
CA GLU A 519 5.42 2.01 -27.53
C GLU A 519 6.65 1.45 -26.81
N ASP A 520 7.83 1.88 -27.27
CA ASP A 520 9.13 1.47 -26.77
C ASP A 520 9.33 -0.04 -26.94
N ILE A 521 9.51 -0.56 -28.17
CA ILE A 521 10.21 -1.83 -28.42
C ILE A 521 11.41 -1.51 -29.30
N PRO A 522 12.63 -2.00 -28.99
CA PRO A 522 13.78 -1.76 -29.84
C PRO A 522 13.50 -2.26 -31.26
N ASN A 523 13.83 -1.45 -32.27
CA ASN A 523 13.64 -1.75 -33.70
C ASN A 523 12.20 -1.81 -34.22
N LEU A 524 11.19 -1.64 -33.36
CA LEU A 524 9.81 -1.60 -33.81
C LEU A 524 9.49 -0.23 -34.43
N VAL A 525 9.21 -0.21 -35.74
CA VAL A 525 8.98 1.04 -36.50
C VAL A 525 7.65 1.71 -36.14
N ARG A 526 6.68 0.96 -35.62
CA ARG A 526 5.32 1.44 -35.30
C ARG A 526 4.87 0.91 -33.94
N PRO A 527 4.05 1.65 -33.17
CA PRO A 527 3.48 1.14 -31.93
C PRO A 527 2.82 -0.24 -32.14
N ALA A 528 3.13 -1.19 -31.26
CA ALA A 528 2.52 -2.50 -31.29
C ALA A 528 1.06 -2.39 -30.82
N ARG A 529 0.13 -3.04 -31.53
CA ARG A 529 -1.23 -3.17 -31.04
C ARG A 529 -1.37 -4.49 -30.29
N MET A 530 -1.79 -4.43 -29.03
CA MET A 530 -2.13 -5.62 -28.24
C MET A 530 -3.62 -5.63 -27.91
N GLU A 531 -4.23 -6.82 -27.86
CA GLU A 531 -5.64 -7.05 -27.57
C GLU A 531 -5.82 -8.15 -26.51
N GLY A 532 -6.94 -8.11 -25.79
CA GLY A 532 -7.25 -9.13 -24.78
C GLY A 532 -6.40 -9.06 -23.52
N LEU A 533 -5.82 -7.89 -23.23
CA LEU A 533 -5.07 -7.70 -21.99
C LEU A 533 -6.02 -7.45 -20.81
N ILE A 534 -5.53 -7.72 -19.61
CA ILE A 534 -6.17 -7.35 -18.35
C ILE A 534 -5.50 -6.07 -17.85
N LYS A 535 -6.28 -5.05 -17.51
CA LYS A 535 -5.81 -3.79 -16.93
C LYS A 535 -5.91 -3.85 -15.40
N THR A 536 -4.87 -3.38 -14.72
CA THR A 536 -4.86 -3.18 -13.27
C THR A 536 -4.49 -1.75 -12.92
N GLN A 537 -4.66 -1.37 -11.65
CA GLN A 537 -3.89 -0.25 -11.11
C GLN A 537 -2.39 -0.52 -11.28
N LEU A 538 -1.58 0.55 -11.27
CA LEU A 538 -0.13 0.44 -11.44
C LEU A 538 0.49 -0.61 -10.49
N LEU A 539 1.02 -1.68 -11.06
CA LEU A 539 1.73 -2.78 -10.37
C LEU A 539 3.24 -2.64 -10.46
N SER A 540 3.73 -1.95 -11.49
CA SER A 540 5.05 -2.23 -12.02
C SER A 540 5.77 -0.97 -12.46
N ASN A 541 7.09 -1.12 -12.60
CA ASN A 541 7.96 -0.14 -13.23
C ASN A 541 8.69 -0.79 -14.42
N LYS A 542 9.44 0.02 -15.16
CA LYS A 542 10.36 -0.47 -16.18
C LYS A 542 11.33 -1.51 -15.58
N GLY A 543 11.45 -2.66 -16.23
CA GLY A 543 12.24 -3.85 -15.84
C GLY A 543 11.39 -5.04 -15.38
N ASP A 544 10.08 -4.84 -15.14
CA ASP A 544 9.20 -5.89 -14.65
C ASP A 544 8.51 -6.69 -15.76
N SER A 545 8.68 -6.36 -17.05
CA SER A 545 8.12 -7.15 -18.16
C SER A 545 8.49 -8.62 -18.05
N GLY A 546 7.51 -9.51 -18.17
CA GLY A 546 7.66 -10.95 -17.95
C GLY A 546 7.36 -11.39 -16.52
N ALA A 547 7.10 -10.47 -15.58
CA ALA A 547 6.75 -10.82 -14.21
C ALA A 547 5.45 -11.62 -14.15
N ALA A 548 5.46 -12.68 -13.35
CA ALA A 548 4.26 -13.46 -13.08
C ALA A 548 3.26 -12.65 -12.26
N VAL A 549 2.00 -12.62 -12.71
CA VAL A 549 0.88 -12.01 -11.98
C VAL A 549 -0.13 -13.08 -11.58
N PHE A 550 -0.52 -13.10 -10.31
CA PHE A 550 -1.33 -14.15 -9.72
C PHE A 550 -2.29 -13.62 -8.65
N ILE A 551 -3.32 -14.41 -8.34
CA ILE A 551 -4.22 -14.20 -7.21
C ILE A 551 -3.89 -15.20 -6.12
N LEU A 552 -4.20 -14.83 -4.88
CA LEU A 552 -4.19 -15.77 -3.76
C LEU A 552 -5.63 -16.22 -3.51
N ASP A 553 -5.87 -17.53 -3.55
CA ASP A 553 -7.15 -18.07 -3.15
C ASP A 553 -7.34 -18.02 -1.63
N THR A 554 -8.50 -18.46 -1.14
CA THR A 554 -8.81 -18.49 0.30
C THR A 554 -7.86 -19.38 1.12
N ASN A 555 -7.11 -20.27 0.47
CA ASN A 555 -6.13 -21.17 1.08
C ASN A 555 -4.69 -20.70 0.84
N GLN A 556 -4.47 -19.46 0.42
CA GLN A 556 -3.15 -18.90 0.09
C GLN A 556 -2.43 -19.65 -1.05
N LYS A 557 -3.17 -20.35 -1.91
CA LYS A 557 -2.61 -20.92 -3.15
C LYS A 557 -2.56 -19.84 -4.21
N ALA A 558 -1.40 -19.68 -4.84
CA ALA A 558 -1.25 -18.75 -5.95
C ALA A 558 -1.77 -19.37 -7.24
N LYS A 559 -2.74 -18.69 -7.87
CA LYS A 559 -3.23 -18.99 -9.21
C LYS A 559 -2.81 -17.91 -10.19
N VAL A 560 -2.06 -18.29 -11.20
CA VAL A 560 -1.45 -17.40 -12.19
C VAL A 560 -2.49 -16.91 -13.17
N ILE A 561 -2.60 -15.60 -13.33
CA ILE A 561 -3.45 -14.96 -14.34
C ILE A 561 -2.68 -14.83 -15.65
N GLY A 562 -1.45 -14.30 -15.57
CA GLY A 562 -0.72 -13.88 -16.75
C GLY A 562 0.70 -13.39 -16.49
N LEU A 563 1.29 -12.81 -17.52
CA LEU A 563 2.56 -12.09 -17.44
C LEU A 563 2.30 -10.58 -17.57
N LEU A 564 3.00 -9.77 -16.78
CA LEU A 564 3.05 -8.33 -17.01
C LEU A 564 3.81 -8.04 -18.31
N ILE A 565 3.24 -7.24 -19.21
CA ILE A 565 3.92 -6.88 -20.48
C ILE A 565 4.19 -5.38 -20.62
N ALA A 566 3.36 -4.53 -20.01
CA ALA A 566 3.41 -3.08 -20.21
C ALA A 566 2.83 -2.31 -19.02
N ASN A 567 3.14 -1.02 -18.96
CA ASN A 567 2.57 -0.09 -18.00
C ASN A 567 2.54 1.35 -18.55
N ASN A 568 1.79 2.21 -17.88
CA ASN A 568 1.85 3.67 -18.03
C ASN A 568 1.90 4.32 -16.64
N GLU A 569 1.54 5.60 -16.54
CA GLU A 569 1.61 6.36 -15.28
C GLU A 569 0.58 5.90 -14.23
N VAL A 570 -0.51 5.24 -14.66
CA VAL A 570 -1.65 4.94 -13.80
C VAL A 570 -2.01 3.45 -13.74
N ALA A 571 -1.56 2.65 -14.72
CA ALA A 571 -2.00 1.28 -14.92
C ALA A 571 -0.88 0.34 -15.37
N SER A 572 -1.12 -0.94 -15.14
CA SER A 572 -0.29 -2.05 -15.64
C SER A 572 -1.17 -2.99 -16.47
N TYR A 573 -0.54 -3.66 -17.45
CA TYR A 573 -1.22 -4.50 -18.42
C TYR A 573 -0.67 -5.92 -18.41
N ILE A 574 -1.59 -6.88 -18.27
CA ILE A 574 -1.27 -8.29 -18.08
C ILE A 574 -1.75 -9.06 -19.30
N LEU A 575 -0.86 -9.89 -19.85
CA LEU A 575 -1.17 -10.85 -20.90
C LEU A 575 -1.61 -12.18 -20.28
N PRO A 576 -2.86 -12.62 -20.47
CA PRO A 576 -3.36 -13.88 -19.90
C PRO A 576 -2.61 -15.10 -20.45
N VAL A 577 -2.19 -16.02 -19.57
CA VAL A 577 -1.38 -17.19 -19.97
C VAL A 577 -2.16 -18.48 -20.17
N HIS A 578 -3.38 -18.59 -19.61
CA HIS A 578 -4.11 -19.86 -19.56
C HIS A 578 -4.26 -20.54 -20.92
N ASN A 579 -4.76 -19.80 -21.92
CA ASN A 579 -4.97 -20.34 -23.27
C ASN A 579 -3.66 -20.67 -23.97
N TYR A 580 -2.60 -19.88 -23.77
CA TYR A 580 -1.29 -20.15 -24.34
C TYR A 580 -0.71 -21.46 -23.79
N LEU A 581 -0.79 -21.68 -22.48
CA LEU A 581 -0.32 -22.90 -21.85
C LEU A 581 -1.10 -24.12 -22.35
N LEU A 582 -2.43 -24.02 -22.37
CA LEU A 582 -3.30 -25.10 -22.84
C LEU A 582 -3.02 -25.47 -24.31
N ASN A 583 -2.93 -24.48 -25.19
CA ASN A 583 -2.71 -24.69 -26.63
C ASN A 583 -1.33 -25.27 -26.96
N ASN A 584 -0.35 -25.07 -26.08
CA ASN A 584 1.02 -25.59 -26.26
C ASN A 584 1.30 -26.83 -25.41
N GLY A 585 0.32 -27.38 -24.70
CA GLY A 585 0.51 -28.55 -23.83
C GLY A 585 1.48 -28.31 -22.68
N LEU A 586 1.55 -27.07 -22.18
CA LEU A 586 2.43 -26.65 -21.10
C LEU A 586 1.68 -26.64 -19.76
N PHE A 587 2.36 -27.04 -18.69
CA PHE A 587 1.83 -27.08 -17.33
C PHE A 587 2.74 -26.30 -16.39
N LEU A 588 2.18 -25.66 -15.34
CA LEU A 588 2.99 -25.01 -14.31
C LEU A 588 3.81 -26.06 -13.54
N SER A 589 5.09 -25.78 -13.30
CA SER A 589 5.97 -26.67 -12.54
C SER A 589 5.77 -26.44 -11.03
N VAL A 590 4.95 -27.29 -10.39
CA VAL A 590 4.55 -27.23 -8.96
C VAL A 590 5.57 -27.79 -7.97
#